data_AF-A0A8H5HSV0-F1
#
_entry.id   AF-A0A8H5HSV0-F1
#
_cell.length_a   1.000
_cell.length_b   1.000
_cell.length_c   1.000
_cell.angle_alpha   90.00
_cell.angle_beta   90.00
_cell.angle_gamma   90.00
#
_symmetry.space_group_name_H-M   'P 1'
#
loop_
_entity.id
_entity.type
_entity.pdbx_description
1 polymer ?
#
loop_
_entity_poly.entity_id
_entity_poly.type
_entity_poly.pdbx_seq_one_letter_code
_entity_poly.pdbx_strand_id
1 'polypeptide(L)'
;MVWVILNLDRYVGRPLAEDKSLKPKPIRILSLDARPDEIAWELEGDSIEGYTAKIRGAPVAPGFRPYPDDKVFARLVEQGVGIWSLSPSMD
;
A
#
# COMPACT_ATOMS: atom_id res chain seq x y z
N MET A 1 9.43 7.56 -8.51
CA MET A 1 9.62 8.49 -7.37
C MET A 1 9.21 7.77 -6.11
N VAL A 2 9.96 7.93 -5.01
CA VAL A 2 9.67 7.25 -3.73
C VAL A 2 8.92 8.21 -2.81
N TRP A 3 7.87 7.70 -2.18
CA TRP A 3 6.96 8.43 -1.31
C TRP A 3 6.90 7.79 0.08
N VAL A 4 6.46 8.58 1.05
CA VAL A 4 6.11 8.13 2.40
C VAL A 4 4.66 8.50 2.65
N ILE A 5 3.86 7.56 3.13
CA ILE A 5 2.44 7.77 3.44
C ILE A 5 2.26 7.76 4.95
N LEU A 6 1.57 8.77 5.47
CA LEU A 6 1.26 8.92 6.89
C LEU A 6 -0.25 8.84 7.13
N ASN A 7 -0.62 8.25 8.27
CA ASN A 7 -1.96 8.30 8.84
C ASN A 7 -1.83 8.83 10.26
N LEU A 8 -2.30 10.06 10.51
CA LEU A 8 -2.18 10.75 11.80
C LEU A 8 -0.74 10.67 12.36
N ASP A 9 0.23 11.12 11.55
CA ASP A 9 1.68 11.11 11.84
C ASP A 9 2.33 9.73 12.01
N ARG A 10 1.60 8.64 11.76
CA ARG A 10 2.13 7.29 11.79
C ARG A 10 2.35 6.75 10.39
N TYR A 11 3.47 6.07 10.19
CA TYR A 11 3.76 5.47 8.90
C TYR A 11 2.73 4.42 8.50
N VAL A 12 2.33 4.44 7.23
CA VAL A 12 1.54 3.38 6.61
C VAL A 12 2.47 2.56 5.73
N GLY A 13 2.44 1.24 5.87
CA GLY A 13 3.41 0.41 5.20
C GLY A 13 3.19 -1.08 5.37
N ARG A 14 4.27 -1.84 5.19
CA ARG A 14 4.27 -3.30 5.23
C ARG A 14 5.46 -3.80 6.03
N PRO A 15 5.25 -4.48 7.18
CA PRO A 15 6.33 -4.88 8.06
C PRO A 15 7.28 -5.87 7.38
N LEU A 16 8.54 -5.96 7.83
CA LEU A 16 9.50 -6.94 7.32
C LEU A 16 9.16 -8.37 7.75
N ALA A 17 8.61 -8.53 8.96
CA ALA A 17 8.20 -9.82 9.50
C ALA A 17 6.85 -10.24 8.91
N GLU A 18 6.90 -11.05 7.86
CA GLU A 18 5.73 -11.61 7.18
C GLU A 18 5.88 -13.12 7.04
N ASP A 19 4.76 -13.83 6.96
CA ASP A 19 4.79 -15.23 6.53
C ASP A 19 5.30 -15.32 5.08
N LYS A 20 5.86 -16.47 4.70
CA LYS A 20 6.44 -16.69 3.36
C LYS A 20 5.41 -17.05 2.27
N SER A 21 4.11 -17.04 2.58
CA SER A 21 3.08 -17.37 1.59
C SER A 21 2.88 -16.22 0.60
N LEU A 22 2.38 -16.57 -0.59
CA LEU A 22 1.96 -15.62 -1.63
C LEU A 22 0.58 -15.01 -1.37
N LYS A 23 0.02 -15.20 -0.16
CA LYS A 23 -1.23 -14.56 0.21
C LYS A 23 -1.06 -13.03 0.20
N PRO A 24 -2.13 -12.28 -0.10
CA PRO A 24 -2.14 -10.83 0.02
C PRO A 24 -1.62 -10.39 1.39
N LYS A 25 -0.72 -9.41 1.41
CA LYS A 25 -0.09 -8.92 2.63
C LYS A 25 -0.79 -7.67 3.11
N PRO A 26 -1.25 -7.61 4.37
CA PRO A 26 -2.00 -6.45 4.85
C PRO A 26 -1.08 -5.22 4.94
N ILE A 27 -1.59 -4.08 4.49
CA ILE A 27 -1.00 -2.77 4.77
C ILE A 27 -1.39 -2.36 6.18
N ARG A 28 -0.43 -1.86 6.95
CA ARG A 28 -0.59 -1.59 8.39
C ARG A 28 -0.08 -0.20 8.74
N ILE A 29 -0.62 0.32 9.84
CA ILE A 29 -0.03 1.46 10.54
C ILE A 29 1.16 0.91 11.35
N LEU A 30 2.35 1.48 11.11
CA LEU A 30 3.60 1.09 11.73
C LEU A 30 3.99 2.05 12.86
N SER A 31 5.04 1.70 13.57
CA SER A 31 5.67 2.54 14.60
C SER A 31 6.60 3.58 13.97
N LEU A 32 7.02 4.58 14.74
CA LEU A 32 7.87 5.67 14.25
C LEU A 32 9.32 5.24 13.94
N ASP A 33 9.73 4.08 14.43
CA ASP A 33 11.02 3.43 14.14
C ASP A 33 10.96 2.47 12.93
N ALA A 34 9.89 2.53 12.13
CA ALA A 34 9.76 1.73 10.92
C ALA A 34 10.94 1.95 9.96
N ARG A 35 11.44 0.86 9.40
CA ARG A 35 12.59 0.91 8.49
C ARG A 35 12.18 1.47 7.13
N PRO A 36 13.10 2.09 6.37
CA PRO A 36 12.80 2.62 5.04
C PRO A 36 12.11 1.61 4.12
N ASP A 37 12.57 0.34 4.12
CA ASP A 37 11.99 -0.72 3.29
C ASP A 37 10.53 -1.07 3.66
N GLU A 38 10.09 -0.73 4.87
CA GLU A 38 8.73 -0.97 5.35
C GLU A 38 7.76 0.15 4.96
N ILE A 39 8.27 1.31 4.53
CA ILE A 39 7.50 2.56 4.34
C ILE A 39 7.78 3.27 3.01
N ALA A 40 8.68 2.72 2.17
CA ALA A 40 8.97 3.25 0.85
C ALA A 40 7.87 2.84 -0.15
N TRP A 41 7.07 3.82 -0.55
CA TRP A 41 6.02 3.66 -1.55
C TRP A 41 6.47 4.13 -2.92
N GLU A 42 6.02 3.42 -3.94
CA GLU A 42 6.13 3.84 -5.33
C GLU A 42 4.73 4.17 -5.84
N LEU A 43 4.57 5.35 -6.43
CA LEU A 43 3.36 5.75 -7.13
C LEU A 43 3.68 5.86 -8.62
N GLU A 44 2.91 5.13 -9.43
CA GLU A 44 3.02 5.12 -10.89
C GLU A 44 1.67 5.52 -11.49
N GLY A 45 1.67 6.30 -12.56
CA GLY A 45 0.45 6.83 -13.19
C GLY A 45 0.31 8.34 -13.02
N ASP A 46 -0.89 8.84 -13.25
CA ASP A 46 -1.20 10.28 -13.23
C ASP A 46 -2.61 10.57 -12.71
N SER A 47 -2.97 11.86 -12.66
CA SER A 47 -4.28 12.29 -12.16
C SER A 47 -5.45 11.97 -13.09
N ILE A 48 -5.21 11.59 -14.34
CA ILE A 48 -6.23 11.32 -15.36
C ILE A 48 -6.59 9.84 -15.34
N GLU A 49 -5.59 8.96 -15.44
CA GLU A 49 -5.77 7.50 -15.45
C GLU A 49 -5.80 6.89 -14.04
N GLY A 50 -5.37 7.66 -13.04
CA GLY A 50 -5.19 7.22 -11.66
C GLY A 50 -3.79 6.65 -11.41
N TYR A 51 -3.55 6.29 -10.16
CA TYR A 51 -2.26 5.83 -9.68
C TYR A 51 -2.31 4.37 -9.27
N THR A 52 -1.26 3.63 -9.63
CA THR A 52 -0.92 2.38 -8.95
C THR A 52 0.02 2.69 -7.81
N ALA A 53 -0.36 2.30 -6.60
CA ALA A 53 0.51 2.35 -5.44
C ALA A 53 1.18 0.99 -5.21
N LYS A 54 2.50 0.98 -5.04
CA LYS A 54 3.28 -0.23 -4.74
C LYS A 54 4.11 -0.04 -3.48
N ILE A 55 4.31 -1.13 -2.76
CA ILE A 55 5.25 -1.19 -1.65
C ILE A 55 6.03 -2.50 -1.69
N ARG A 56 7.36 -2.40 -1.60
CA ARG A 56 8.28 -3.54 -1.75
C ARG A 56 7.98 -4.33 -3.03
N GLY A 57 7.81 -3.61 -4.14
CA GLY A 57 7.55 -4.16 -5.48
C GLY A 57 6.14 -4.72 -5.73
N ALA A 58 5.25 -4.73 -4.74
CA ALA A 58 3.91 -5.30 -4.89
C ALA A 58 2.84 -4.20 -4.97
N PRO A 59 1.94 -4.21 -5.98
CA PRO A 59 0.83 -3.28 -6.06
C PRO A 59 -0.18 -3.52 -4.94
N VAL A 60 -0.85 -2.46 -4.50
CA VAL A 60 -1.90 -2.55 -3.47
C VAL A 60 -3.29 -2.35 -4.03
N ALA A 61 -4.25 -3.02 -3.42
CA ALA A 61 -5.67 -2.94 -3.75
C ALA A 61 -6.51 -3.09 -2.48
N PRO A 62 -7.78 -2.66 -2.49
CA PRO A 62 -8.75 -3.04 -1.47
C PRO A 62 -8.83 -4.55 -1.30
N GLY A 63 -9.31 -5.00 -0.14
CA GLY A 63 -9.56 -6.42 0.08
C GLY A 63 -10.60 -6.98 -0.88
N PHE A 64 -10.58 -8.30 -0.99
CA PHE A 64 -11.46 -9.08 -1.85
C PHE A 64 -11.72 -10.40 -1.14
N ARG A 65 -12.89 -11.02 -1.35
CA ARG A 65 -13.22 -12.30 -0.68
C ARG A 65 -12.08 -13.32 -0.83
N PRO A 66 -11.59 -13.91 0.27
CA PRO A 66 -12.15 -13.90 1.63
C PRO A 66 -11.70 -12.74 2.54
N TYR A 67 -10.86 -11.83 2.07
CA TYR A 67 -10.36 -10.68 2.83
C TYR A 67 -11.38 -9.52 2.86
N PRO A 68 -11.52 -8.80 3.99
CA PRO A 68 -12.43 -7.66 4.10
C PRO A 68 -12.09 -6.53 3.14
N ASP A 69 -13.09 -6.00 2.43
CA ASP A 69 -12.96 -4.91 1.45
C ASP A 69 -12.65 -3.54 2.08
N ASP A 70 -12.88 -3.38 3.39
CA ASP A 70 -12.51 -2.22 4.19
C ASP A 70 -11.01 -2.16 4.55
N LYS A 71 -10.20 -3.11 4.08
CA LYS A 71 -8.75 -3.17 4.31
C LYS A 71 -7.98 -3.06 3.00
N VAL A 72 -6.71 -2.66 3.09
CA VAL A 72 -5.80 -2.56 1.94
C VAL A 72 -4.74 -3.65 2.03
N PHE A 73 -4.45 -4.30 0.90
CA PHE A 73 -3.46 -5.38 0.83
C PHE A 73 -2.53 -5.21 -0.36
N ALA A 74 -1.25 -5.54 -0.16
CA ALA A 74 -0.31 -5.79 -1.24
C ALA A 74 -0.58 -7.15 -1.89
N ARG A 75 -0.70 -7.16 -3.21
CA ARG A 75 -0.94 -8.35 -4.04
C ARG A 75 0.41 -8.90 -4.52
N LEU A 76 0.76 -10.09 -4.04
CA LEU A 76 2.03 -10.75 -4.40
C LEU A 76 1.94 -11.61 -5.67
N VAL A 77 0.73 -11.81 -6.19
CA VAL A 77 0.43 -12.53 -7.43
C VAL A 77 -0.39 -11.61 -8.33
N GLU A 78 -0.33 -11.81 -9.65
CA GLU A 78 -1.12 -11.07 -10.64
C GLU A 78 -2.63 -11.31 -10.42
N GLN A 79 -3.21 -10.54 -9.50
CA GLN A 79 -4.63 -10.58 -9.16
C GLN A 79 -5.13 -9.16 -8.99
N GLY A 80 -5.24 -8.46 -10.13
CA GLY A 80 -5.75 -7.11 -10.22
C GLY A 80 -4.82 -6.06 -9.60
N VAL A 81 -4.71 -4.92 -10.26
CA VAL A 81 -4.02 -3.75 -9.73
C VAL A 81 -5.09 -2.78 -9.25
N GLY A 82 -4.92 -2.24 -8.03
CA GLY A 82 -5.78 -1.16 -7.55
C GLY A 82 -5.38 0.14 -8.26
N ILE A 83 -6.34 0.76 -8.92
CA ILE A 83 -6.19 2.11 -9.48
C ILE A 83 -6.79 3.09 -8.49
N TRP A 84 -5.97 4.03 -8.02
CA TRP A 84 -6.28 4.96 -6.94
C TRP A 84 -6.36 6.39 -7.48
N SER A 85 -7.39 7.12 -7.09
CA SER A 85 -7.45 8.57 -7.28
C SER A 85 -6.84 9.26 -6.05
N LEU A 86 -5.92 10.20 -6.29
CA LEU A 86 -5.34 11.04 -5.24
C LEU A 86 -5.87 12.45 -5.40
N SER A 87 -6.43 13.00 -4.32
CA SER A 87 -6.96 14.36 -4.27
C SER A 87 -6.26 15.13 -3.15
N PRO A 88 -5.86 16.40 -3.37
CA PRO A 88 -5.40 17.27 -2.29
C PRO A 88 -6.47 17.37 -1.20
N SER A 89 -6.04 17.36 0.07
CA SER A 89 -6.94 17.69 1.18
C SER A 89 -7.36 19.16 1.07
N MET A 90 -8.65 19.44 1.21
CA MET A 90 -9.16 20.80 1.36
C MET A 90 -9.32 21.08 2.86
N ASP A 91 -8.19 21.24 3.55
CA ASP A 91 -8.14 21.72 4.93
C ASP A 91 -7.90 23.24 4.97
#